data_AF-A0A329RT93-F1
#
_entry.id   AF-A0A329RT93-F1
#
_cell.length_a   1.000
_cell.length_b   1.000
_cell.length_c   1.000
_cell.angle_alpha   90.00
_cell.angle_beta   90.00
_cell.angle_gamma   90.00
#
_symmetry.space_group_name_H-M   'P 1'
#
loop_
_entity.id
_entity.type
_entity.pdbx_description
1 polymer ?
#
loop_
_entity_poly.entity_id
_entity_poly.type
_entity_poly.pdbx_seq_one_letter_code
_entity_poly.pdbx_strand_id
1 'polypeptide(L)'
;MAMGSALLQTEKQRVALAMSNLGGRAREWALTCGTSVDAGFPSWAQLKRQLSRVFALPNQVYRARSRLLAIRQGKQDLLDYVQELRTLIAGTAADPLPEAVTLTVFMEGLRTSADRTEVFRVHPSSFEEAVS
;
A
#
# COMPACT_ATOMS: atom_id res chain seq x y z
N MET A 1 5.03 35.73 2.81
CA MET A 1 4.31 34.96 3.84
C MET A 1 4.17 33.54 3.35
N ALA A 2 5.07 32.65 3.76
CA ALA A 2 4.99 31.24 3.45
C ALA A 2 4.28 30.54 4.62
N MET A 3 3.12 29.94 4.36
CA MET A 3 2.41 29.09 5.31
C MET A 3 3.29 27.87 5.61
N GLY A 4 4.07 27.95 6.68
CA GLY A 4 4.75 26.80 7.23
C GLY A 4 3.72 25.78 7.67
N SER A 5 3.58 24.70 6.89
CA SER A 5 2.98 23.46 7.37
C SER A 5 3.75 23.08 8.64
N ALA A 6 3.12 23.28 9.80
CA ALA A 6 3.70 22.94 11.08
C ALA A 6 3.89 21.42 11.11
N LEU A 7 5.12 20.99 10.78
CA LEU A 7 5.64 19.66 11.04
C LEU A 7 5.18 19.27 12.45
N LEU A 8 4.37 18.21 12.56
CA LEU A 8 4.02 17.61 13.85
C LEU A 8 5.34 17.20 14.52
N GLN A 9 5.86 18.05 15.42
CA GLN A 9 7.25 17.98 15.89
C GLN A 9 7.50 16.80 16.83
N THR A 10 6.45 16.13 17.31
CA THR A 10 6.58 14.98 18.21
C THR A 10 5.77 13.78 17.71
N GLU A 11 6.34 12.58 17.87
CA GLU A 11 5.66 11.31 17.58
C GLU A 11 4.31 11.20 18.30
N LYS A 12 4.22 11.75 19.51
CA LYS A 12 2.98 11.83 20.30
C LYS A 12 1.89 12.64 19.62
N GLN A 13 2.21 13.82 19.08
CA GLN A 13 1.23 14.64 18.33
C GLN A 13 0.75 13.93 17.06
N ARG A 14 1.65 13.22 16.37
CA ARG A 14 1.28 12.43 15.18
C ARG A 14 0.35 11.28 15.53
N VAL A 15 0.63 10.55 16.61
CA VAL A 15 -0.24 9.48 17.13
C VAL A 15 -1.59 10.04 17.56
N ALA A 16 -1.61 11.14 18.30
CA ALA A 16 -2.84 11.81 18.75
C ALA A 16 -3.76 12.18 17.59
N LEU A 17 -3.20 12.81 16.55
CA LEU A 17 -3.92 13.21 15.36
C LEU A 17 -4.48 12.00 14.60
N ALA A 18 -3.70 10.92 14.45
CA ALA A 18 -4.20 9.73 13.76
C ALA A 18 -5.34 9.06 14.55
N MET A 19 -5.22 8.99 15.87
CA MET A 19 -6.26 8.45 16.74
C MET A 19 -7.56 9.28 16.68
N SER A 20 -7.47 10.61 16.60
CA SER A 20 -8.65 11.48 16.47
C SER A 20 -9.37 11.34 15.13
N ASN A 21 -8.68 10.85 14.09
CA ASN A 21 -9.25 10.60 12.77
C ASN A 21 -9.90 9.22 12.62
N LEU A 22 -9.86 8.36 13.66
CA LEU A 22 -10.52 7.06 13.60
C LEU A 22 -12.04 7.21 13.73
N GLY A 23 -12.76 6.51 12.85
CA GLY A 23 -14.23 6.48 12.81
C GLY A 23 -14.80 5.07 12.95
N GLY A 24 -16.11 4.97 13.23
CA GLY A 24 -16.84 3.69 13.32
C GLY A 24 -16.16 2.68 14.26
N ARG A 25 -16.04 1.42 13.80
CA ARG A 25 -15.40 0.33 14.56
C ARG A 25 -13.95 0.61 14.95
N ALA A 26 -13.22 1.41 14.17
CA ALA A 26 -11.85 1.79 14.51
C ALA A 26 -11.80 2.74 15.71
N ARG A 27 -12.80 3.62 15.84
CA ARG A 27 -12.95 4.48 17.02
C ARG A 27 -13.32 3.68 18.27
N GLU A 28 -14.26 2.73 18.14
CA GLU A 28 -14.64 1.84 19.26
C GLU A 28 -13.44 1.03 19.76
N TRP A 29 -12.69 0.43 18.84
CA TRP A 29 -11.43 -0.25 19.17
C TRP A 29 -10.45 0.68 19.90
N ALA A 30 -10.23 1.89 19.39
CA ALA A 30 -9.34 2.86 20.01
C ALA A 30 -9.74 3.20 21.46
N LEU A 31 -11.03 3.23 21.77
CA LEU A 31 -11.54 3.43 23.14
C LEU A 31 -11.28 2.21 24.03
N THR A 32 -11.35 0.99 23.50
CA THR A 32 -11.03 -0.24 24.25
C THR A 32 -9.54 -0.41 24.55
N CYS A 33 -8.65 0.28 23.81
CA CYS A 33 -7.20 0.22 24.06
C CYS A 33 -6.75 0.90 25.37
N GLY A 34 -7.63 1.62 26.07
CA GLY A 34 -7.40 2.06 27.45
C GLY A 34 -6.47 3.27 27.63
N THR A 35 -7.08 4.35 28.12
CA THR A 35 -6.54 5.51 28.85
C THR A 35 -5.41 6.33 28.23
N SER A 36 -5.77 7.56 27.85
CA SER A 36 -4.91 8.65 27.40
C SER A 36 -4.18 8.36 26.10
N VAL A 37 -4.41 9.23 25.11
CA VAL A 37 -3.59 9.36 23.90
C VAL A 37 -2.09 9.43 24.21
N ASP A 38 -1.73 9.78 25.45
CA ASP A 38 -0.36 9.89 25.96
C ASP A 38 0.25 8.56 26.48
N ALA A 39 -0.55 7.50 26.72
CA ALA A 39 -0.08 6.24 27.30
C ALA A 39 -0.26 5.00 26.38
N GLY A 40 -1.21 5.00 25.44
CA GLY A 40 -1.52 3.79 24.64
C GLY A 40 -0.47 3.43 23.57
N PHE A 41 0.08 4.42 22.87
CA PHE A 41 1.03 4.20 21.77
C PHE A 41 2.16 5.25 21.77
N PRO A 42 3.35 4.95 22.31
CA PRO A 42 4.44 5.92 22.44
C PRO A 42 5.10 6.32 21.11
N SER A 43 4.81 5.62 20.01
CA SER A 43 5.36 5.91 18.67
C SER A 43 4.38 5.57 17.54
N TRP A 44 4.60 6.22 16.39
CA TRP A 44 3.92 5.95 15.14
C TRP A 44 4.07 4.50 14.69
N ALA A 45 5.26 3.92 14.86
CA ALA A 45 5.52 2.52 14.51
C ALA A 45 4.65 1.55 15.33
N GLN A 46 4.48 1.83 16.62
CA GLN A 46 3.67 1.00 17.50
C GLN A 46 2.18 1.12 17.18
N LEU A 47 1.69 2.32 16.89
CA LEU A 47 0.31 2.54 16.42
C LEU A 47 0.06 1.76 15.11
N LYS A 48 0.92 1.91 14.10
CA LYS A 48 0.81 1.18 12.83
C LYS A 48 0.76 -0.33 13.04
N ARG A 49 1.66 -0.86 13.88
CA ARG A 49 1.70 -2.30 14.18
C ARG A 49 0.40 -2.80 14.81
N GLN A 50 -0.19 -2.03 15.73
CA GLN A 50 -1.43 -2.41 16.41
C GLN A 50 -2.64 -2.32 15.48
N LEU A 51 -2.72 -1.26 14.68
CA LEU A 51 -3.72 -1.14 13.62
C LEU A 51 -3.64 -2.33 12.65
N SER A 52 -2.43 -2.68 12.18
CA SER A 52 -2.24 -3.85 11.33
C SER A 52 -2.68 -5.13 12.03
N ARG A 53 -2.30 -5.35 13.30
CA ARG A 53 -2.68 -6.57 14.03
C ARG A 53 -4.21 -6.76 14.14
N VAL A 54 -4.94 -5.67 14.33
CA VAL A 54 -6.38 -5.70 14.62
C VAL A 54 -7.22 -5.67 13.34
N PHE A 55 -6.78 -4.89 12.34
CA PHE A 55 -7.57 -4.63 11.14
C PHE A 55 -7.04 -5.31 9.88
N ALA A 56 -5.83 -5.88 9.88
CA ALA A 56 -5.38 -6.66 8.74
C ALA A 56 -6.18 -7.95 8.63
N LEU A 57 -6.55 -8.30 7.40
CA LEU A 57 -7.14 -9.60 7.13
C LEU A 57 -6.10 -10.69 7.39
N PRO A 58 -6.49 -11.87 7.93
CA PRO A 58 -5.61 -13.02 7.99
C PRO A 58 -5.00 -13.28 6.62
N ASN A 59 -3.72 -13.63 6.54
CA ASN A 59 -3.05 -13.97 5.27
C ASN A 59 -3.10 -12.85 4.21
N GLN A 60 -3.22 -11.56 4.60
CA GLN A 60 -3.30 -10.44 3.65
C GLN A 60 -2.14 -10.43 2.64
N VAL A 61 -0.91 -10.66 3.11
CA VAL A 61 0.28 -10.74 2.24
C VAL A 61 0.15 -11.86 1.21
N TYR A 62 -0.27 -13.05 1.64
CA TYR A 62 -0.50 -14.19 0.75
C TYR A 62 -1.61 -13.88 -0.27
N ARG A 63 -2.72 -13.27 0.15
CA ARG A 63 -3.83 -12.89 -0.74
C ARG A 63 -3.37 -11.86 -1.78
N ALA A 64 -2.61 -10.85 -1.36
CA ALA A 64 -2.06 -9.84 -2.25
C ALA A 64 -1.11 -10.47 -3.27
N ARG A 65 -0.17 -11.33 -2.84
CA ARG A 65 0.73 -12.08 -3.73
C ARG A 65 -0.01 -12.97 -4.71
N SER A 66 -0.98 -13.76 -4.23
CA SER A 66 -1.75 -14.66 -5.07
C SER A 66 -2.52 -13.90 -6.16
N ARG A 67 -3.15 -12.77 -5.81
CA ARG A 67 -3.82 -11.90 -6.78
C ARG A 67 -2.83 -11.24 -7.73
N LEU A 68 -1.70 -10.77 -7.23
CA LEU A 68 -0.64 -10.17 -8.04
C LEU A 68 -0.17 -11.15 -9.13
N LEU A 69 0.15 -12.40 -8.78
CA LEU A 69 0.58 -13.39 -9.77
C LEU A 69 -0.51 -13.75 -10.82
N ALA A 70 -1.78 -13.64 -10.43
CA ALA A 70 -2.92 -13.99 -11.28
C ALA A 70 -3.46 -12.82 -12.11
N ILE A 71 -3.11 -11.57 -11.78
CA ILE A 71 -3.70 -10.39 -12.41
C ILE A 71 -3.36 -10.34 -13.91
N ARG A 72 -4.33 -9.95 -14.73
CA ARG A 72 -4.20 -9.72 -16.16
C ARG A 72 -5.01 -8.48 -16.52
N GLN A 73 -4.54 -7.66 -17.45
CA GLN A 73 -5.23 -6.44 -17.88
C GLN A 73 -6.62 -6.75 -18.44
N GLY A 74 -6.77 -7.83 -19.21
CA GLY A 74 -8.05 -8.23 -19.80
C GLY A 74 -8.68 -7.09 -20.61
N LYS A 75 -9.89 -6.66 -20.23
CA LYS A 75 -10.63 -5.56 -20.86
C LYS A 75 -10.46 -4.21 -20.13
N GLN A 76 -9.73 -4.20 -19.01
CA GLN A 76 -9.51 -3.01 -18.20
C GLN A 76 -8.65 -1.99 -18.95
N ASP A 77 -8.84 -0.71 -18.64
CA ASP A 77 -7.93 0.34 -19.10
C ASP A 77 -6.53 0.12 -18.52
N LEU A 78 -5.50 0.61 -19.22
CA LEU A 78 -4.11 0.46 -18.76
C LEU A 78 -3.88 1.15 -17.41
N LEU A 79 -4.45 2.33 -17.20
CA LEU A 79 -4.26 3.09 -15.96
C LEU A 79 -4.88 2.34 -14.77
N ASP A 80 -6.10 1.85 -14.93
CA ASP A 80 -6.80 1.07 -13.90
C ASP A 80 -6.02 -0.22 -13.57
N TYR A 81 -5.50 -0.91 -14.59
CA TYR A 81 -4.67 -2.11 -14.41
C TYR A 81 -3.37 -1.82 -13.65
N VAL A 82 -2.65 -0.76 -14.03
CA VAL A 82 -1.43 -0.33 -13.34
C VAL A 82 -1.72 0.06 -11.89
N GLN A 83 -2.84 0.74 -11.64
CA GLN A 83 -3.22 1.16 -10.28
C GLN A 83 -3.60 -0.05 -9.41
N GLU A 84 -4.28 -1.05 -9.97
CA GLU A 84 -4.56 -2.31 -9.28
C GLU A 84 -3.26 -3.06 -8.95
N LEU A 85 -2.33 -3.14 -9.89
CA LEU A 85 -0.99 -3.68 -9.70
C LEU A 85 -0.25 -2.99 -8.55
N ARG A 86 -0.17 -1.64 -8.56
CA ARG A 86 0.45 -0.86 -7.48
C ARG A 86 -0.18 -1.15 -6.12
N THR A 87 -1.50 -1.28 -6.09
CA THR A 87 -2.25 -1.61 -4.87
C THR A 87 -1.89 -3.01 -4.36
N LEU A 88 -1.77 -4.00 -5.24
CA LEU A 88 -1.37 -5.36 -4.88
C LEU A 88 0.09 -5.42 -4.41
N ILE A 89 1.01 -4.71 -5.09
CA ILE A 89 2.42 -4.60 -4.69
C ILE A 89 2.51 -4.01 -3.28
N ALA A 90 1.81 -2.90 -3.00
CA ALA A 90 1.75 -2.30 -1.67
C ALA A 90 1.17 -3.25 -0.61
N GLY A 91 0.20 -4.09 -0.99
CA GLY A 91 -0.35 -5.14 -0.13
C GLY A 91 0.66 -6.24 0.25
N THR A 92 1.80 -6.32 -0.44
CA THR A 92 2.90 -7.25 -0.14
C THR A 92 4.04 -6.59 0.64
N ALA A 93 3.95 -5.32 1.04
CA ALA A 93 5.09 -4.57 1.61
C ALA A 93 5.78 -5.20 2.84
N ALA A 94 5.08 -6.05 3.60
CA ALA A 94 5.68 -6.78 4.73
C ALA A 94 6.63 -7.90 4.29
N ASP A 95 6.44 -8.42 3.08
CA ASP A 95 7.26 -9.46 2.45
C ASP A 95 7.11 -9.29 0.92
N PRO A 96 7.85 -8.33 0.32
CA PRO A 96 7.68 -7.98 -1.08
C PRO A 96 8.13 -9.11 -2.02
N LEU A 97 7.62 -9.11 -3.25
CA LEU A 97 8.17 -9.97 -4.30
C LEU A 97 9.43 -9.31 -4.91
N PRO A 98 10.37 -10.10 -5.45
CA PRO A 98 11.48 -9.53 -6.21
C PRO A 98 10.98 -8.66 -7.36
N GLU A 99 11.65 -7.54 -7.63
CA GLU A 99 11.28 -6.58 -8.67
C GLU A 99 11.07 -7.26 -10.04
N ALA A 100 11.98 -8.18 -10.39
CA ALA A 100 11.90 -8.96 -11.63
C ALA A 100 10.60 -9.78 -11.74
N VAL A 101 10.05 -10.28 -10.62
CA VAL A 101 8.78 -11.00 -10.61
C VAL A 101 7.63 -10.04 -10.86
N THR A 102 7.61 -8.90 -10.17
CA THR A 102 6.57 -7.86 -10.35
C THR A 102 6.56 -7.33 -11.78
N LEU A 103 7.73 -7.05 -12.34
CA LEU A 103 7.89 -6.60 -13.72
C LEU A 103 7.40 -7.66 -14.71
N THR A 104 7.78 -8.93 -14.51
CA THR A 104 7.34 -10.04 -15.37
C THR A 104 5.83 -10.21 -15.33
N VAL A 105 5.22 -10.12 -14.13
CA VAL A 105 3.76 -10.15 -13.96
C VAL A 105 3.09 -9.01 -14.72
N PHE A 106 3.63 -7.79 -14.64
CA PHE A 106 3.10 -6.66 -15.40
C PHE A 106 3.14 -6.93 -16.90
N MET A 107 4.33 -7.25 -17.44
CA MET A 107 4.56 -7.45 -18.87
C MET A 107 3.76 -8.62 -19.45
N GLU A 108 3.71 -9.76 -18.76
CA GLU A 108 2.91 -10.93 -19.16
C GLU A 108 1.40 -10.71 -18.99
N GLY A 109 1.02 -9.83 -18.07
CA GLY A 109 -0.38 -9.52 -17.82
C GLY A 109 -0.97 -8.46 -18.74
N LEU A 110 -0.15 -7.71 -19.49
CA LEU A 110 -0.62 -6.79 -20.52
C LEU A 110 -1.38 -7.54 -21.61
N ARG A 111 -2.51 -6.96 -22.04
CA ARG A 111 -3.21 -7.44 -23.23
C ARG A 111 -2.32 -7.27 -24.46
N THR A 112 -2.58 -8.06 -25.50
CA THR A 112 -1.89 -7.86 -26.77
C THR A 112 -2.31 -6.51 -27.38
N SER A 113 -1.45 -5.50 -27.23
CA SER A 113 -1.62 -4.14 -27.76
C SER A 113 -0.28 -3.54 -28.16
N ALA A 114 -0.31 -2.36 -28.79
CA ALA A 114 0.89 -1.59 -29.09
C ALA A 114 1.71 -1.30 -27.82
N ASP A 115 1.04 -0.98 -26.70
CA ASP A 115 1.69 -0.72 -25.40
C ASP A 115 2.54 -1.91 -24.96
N ARG A 116 2.02 -3.14 -25.09
CA ARG A 116 2.79 -4.34 -24.81
C ARG A 116 4.03 -4.43 -25.71
N THR A 117 3.89 -4.18 -27.00
CA THR A 117 5.05 -4.22 -27.92
C THR A 117 6.11 -3.19 -27.53
N GLU A 118 5.71 -1.97 -27.16
CA GLU A 118 6.64 -0.91 -26.76
C GLU A 118 7.35 -1.24 -25.45
N VAL A 119 6.64 -1.71 -24.42
CA VAL A 119 7.26 -2.10 -23.14
C VAL A 119 8.29 -3.22 -23.35
N PHE A 120 8.00 -4.21 -24.20
CA PHE A 120 8.97 -5.27 -24.51
C PHE A 120 10.18 -4.77 -25.31
N ARG A 121 10.04 -3.70 -26.11
CA ARG A 121 11.16 -3.10 -26.85
C ARG A 121 12.11 -2.33 -25.95
N VAL A 122 11.58 -1.60 -24.96
CA VAL A 122 12.36 -0.73 -24.07
C VAL A 122 13.21 -1.53 -23.08
N HIS A 123 12.88 -2.80 -22.83
CA HIS A 123 13.57 -3.66 -21.86
C HIS A 123 13.71 -2.98 -20.48
N PRO A 124 12.59 -2.58 -19.85
CA PRO A 124 12.62 -1.92 -18.55
C PRO A 124 13.29 -2.81 -17.50
N SER A 125 13.95 -2.17 -16.54
CA SER A 125 14.64 -2.82 -15.42
C SER A 125 13.79 -2.86 -14.15
N SER A 126 12.69 -2.12 -14.11
CA SER A 126 11.77 -2.03 -12.98
C SER A 126 10.32 -1.85 -13.43
N PHE A 127 9.37 -2.15 -12.53
CA PHE A 127 7.96 -1.92 -12.78
C PHE A 127 7.66 -0.44 -13.04
N GLU A 128 8.23 0.48 -12.25
CA GLU A 128 7.98 1.92 -12.40
C GLU A 128 8.55 2.48 -13.71
N GLU A 129 9.70 2.00 -14.17
CA GLU A 129 10.23 2.34 -15.50
C GLU A 129 9.30 1.85 -16.62
N ALA A 130 8.70 0.67 -16.45
CA ALA A 130 7.80 0.09 -17.45
C ALA A 130 6.44 0.82 -17.57
N VAL A 131 6.05 1.61 -16.58
CA VAL A 131 4.77 2.34 -16.53
C VAL A 131 4.94 3.86 -16.60
N SER A 132 6.18 4.34 -16.75
CA SER A 132 6.53 5.76 -16.95
C SER A 132 6.28 6.20 -18.38
#